data_AF-A0A9P4Y5U5-F1
#
_entry.id   AF-A0A9P4Y5U5-F1
#
_cell.length_a   1.000
_cell.length_b   1.000
_cell.length_c   1.000
_cell.angle_alpha   90.00
_cell.angle_beta   90.00
_cell.angle_gamma   90.00
#
_symmetry.space_group_name_H-M   'P 1'
#
loop_
_entity.id
_entity.type
_entity.pdbx_description
1 polymer ?
#
loop_
_entity_poly.entity_id
_entity_poly.type
_entity_poly.pdbx_seq_one_letter_code
_entity_poly.pdbx_strand_id
1 'polypeptide(L)'
;DPKVAGMMKFLYAPSQVPPPLRMARQRHLRHWTIHRAWQLFRRQQEEQWEREMMRMNASMSHACETLRNLEGPGTRPKGWLFRKSMEKVGVWGPDAVPIEYARPLVETPGERPWNHEWKR
;
A
#
# COMPACT_ATOMS: atom_id res chain seq x y z
N ASP A 1 4.99 -45.14 -4.47
CA ASP A 1 4.52 -44.50 -5.71
C ASP A 1 5.65 -43.63 -6.29
N PRO A 2 6.07 -43.86 -7.54
CA PRO A 2 7.11 -43.07 -8.20
C PRO A 2 6.82 -41.55 -8.23
N LYS A 3 5.55 -41.12 -8.26
CA LYS A 3 5.18 -39.69 -8.21
C LYS A 3 5.49 -39.07 -6.86
N VAL A 4 5.17 -39.79 -5.78
CA VAL A 4 5.47 -39.38 -4.41
C VAL A 4 6.99 -39.31 -4.21
N ALA A 5 7.74 -40.30 -4.70
CA ALA A 5 9.21 -40.29 -4.63
C ALA A 5 9.83 -39.10 -5.40
N GLY A 6 9.28 -38.75 -6.57
CA GLY A 6 9.67 -37.57 -7.34
C GLY A 6 9.43 -36.26 -6.58
N MET A 7 8.26 -36.09 -5.97
CA MET A 7 7.96 -34.94 -5.10
C MET A 7 8.90 -34.86 -3.90
N MET A 8 9.17 -35.99 -3.23
CA MET A 8 10.07 -36.01 -2.08
C MET A 8 11.49 -35.59 -2.46
N LYS A 9 11.94 -35.85 -3.70
CA LYS A 9 13.23 -35.39 -4.20
C LYS A 9 13.31 -33.86 -4.38
N PHE A 10 12.21 -33.18 -4.68
CA PHE A 10 12.16 -31.71 -4.75
C PHE A 10 12.04 -31.06 -3.36
N LEU A 11 11.30 -31.71 -2.45
CA LEU A 11 11.04 -31.18 -1.11
C LEU A 11 12.23 -31.41 -0.16
N TYR A 12 12.81 -32.61 -0.17
CA TYR A 12 13.87 -33.02 0.76
C TYR A 12 15.24 -32.96 0.10
N ALA A 13 15.53 -31.80 -0.47
CA ALA A 13 16.79 -31.51 -1.11
C ALA A 13 17.72 -30.57 -0.29
N PRO A 14 17.91 -30.74 1.03
CA PRO A 14 18.92 -29.97 1.76
C PRO A 14 20.36 -30.29 1.29
N SER A 15 20.57 -31.37 0.52
CA SER A 15 21.83 -31.63 -0.18
C SER A 15 21.95 -30.92 -1.53
N GLN A 16 20.90 -30.29 -2.04
CA GLN A 16 20.90 -29.53 -3.30
C GLN A 16 21.02 -28.02 -3.09
N VAL A 17 20.88 -27.52 -1.85
CA VAL A 17 21.14 -26.10 -1.60
C VAL A 17 22.64 -25.82 -1.74
N PRO A 18 23.05 -24.80 -2.51
CA PRO A 18 24.44 -24.40 -2.59
C PRO A 18 24.98 -24.02 -1.19
N PRO A 19 26.28 -24.21 -0.95
CA PRO A 19 26.89 -23.78 0.31
C PRO A 19 26.77 -22.26 0.50
N PRO A 20 26.83 -21.76 1.75
CA PRO A 20 26.78 -20.33 2.03
C PRO A 20 27.85 -19.53 1.26
N LEU A 21 27.48 -18.32 0.86
CA LEU A 21 28.36 -17.43 0.11
C LEU A 21 29.61 -17.07 0.94
N ARG A 22 30.79 -17.39 0.40
CA ARG A 22 32.09 -16.96 0.93
C ARG A 22 32.61 -15.80 0.09
N MET A 23 32.77 -14.64 0.71
CA MET A 23 33.21 -13.42 0.01
C MET A 23 34.59 -12.99 0.51
N ALA A 24 35.48 -12.62 -0.41
CA ALA A 24 36.71 -11.91 -0.07
C ALA A 24 36.39 -10.51 0.49
N ARG A 25 37.30 -9.93 1.27
CA ARG A 25 37.12 -8.66 1.99
C ARG A 25 36.53 -7.54 1.12
N GLN A 26 37.10 -7.26 -0.06
CA GLN A 26 36.61 -6.19 -0.94
C GLN A 26 35.23 -6.47 -1.55
N ARG A 27 34.87 -7.74 -1.75
CA ARG A 27 33.52 -8.12 -2.19
C ARG A 27 32.52 -7.95 -1.04
N HIS A 28 32.90 -8.35 0.16
CA HIS A 28 32.09 -8.18 1.37
C HIS A 28 31.82 -6.70 1.66
N LEU A 29 32.84 -5.84 1.60
CA LEU A 29 32.69 -4.40 1.82
C LEU A 29 31.76 -3.76 0.78
N ARG A 30 31.91 -4.07 -0.51
CA ARG A 30 30.98 -3.60 -1.56
C ARG A 30 29.53 -4.01 -1.29
N HIS A 31 29.33 -5.29 -0.91
CA HIS A 31 28.00 -5.79 -0.58
C HIS A 31 27.43 -5.08 0.66
N TRP A 32 28.26 -4.85 1.69
CA TRP A 32 27.85 -4.13 2.90
C TRP A 32 27.42 -2.69 2.57
N THR A 33 28.17 -1.98 1.73
CA THR A 33 27.81 -0.62 1.31
C THR A 33 26.47 -0.60 0.58
N ILE A 34 26.24 -1.52 -0.37
CA ILE A 34 24.95 -1.63 -1.08
C ILE A 34 23.82 -1.94 -0.09
N HIS A 35 24.04 -2.87 0.83
CA HIS A 35 23.05 -3.24 1.84
C HIS A 35 22.68 -2.05 2.74
N ARG A 36 23.67 -1.27 3.19
CA ARG A 36 23.42 -0.05 3.99
C ARG A 36 22.71 1.03 3.18
N ALA A 37 23.10 1.24 1.93
CA ALA A 37 22.42 2.19 1.04
C ALA A 37 20.95 1.81 0.84
N TRP A 38 20.66 0.52 0.67
CA TRP A 38 19.30 0.01 0.56
C TRP A 38 18.47 0.22 1.84
N GLN A 39 19.06 -0.05 3.01
CA GLN A 39 18.40 0.22 4.29
C GLN A 39 18.08 1.70 4.48
N LEU A 40 19.01 2.59 4.09
CA LEU A 40 18.80 4.03 4.15
C LEU A 40 17.69 4.47 3.19
N PHE A 41 17.72 3.99 1.95
CA PHE A 41 16.67 4.26 0.96
C PHE A 41 15.30 3.84 1.47
N ARG A 42 15.18 2.61 2.00
CA ARG A 42 13.92 2.11 2.58
C ARG A 42 13.40 3.02 3.70
N ARG A 43 14.27 3.40 4.64
CA ARG A 43 13.92 4.33 5.71
C ARG A 43 13.41 5.66 5.15
N GLN A 44 14.07 6.21 4.13
CA GLN A 44 13.62 7.45 3.50
C GLN A 44 12.25 7.31 2.83
N GLN A 45 11.96 6.17 2.20
CA GLN A 45 10.63 5.90 1.61
C GLN A 45 9.56 5.79 2.71
N GLU A 46 9.84 5.08 3.79
CA GLU A 46 8.94 4.95 4.95
C GLU A 46 8.66 6.33 5.58
N GLU A 47 9.69 7.14 5.84
CA GLU A 47 9.55 8.51 6.38
C GLU A 47 8.76 9.43 5.43
N GLN A 48 8.92 9.29 4.11
CA GLN A 48 8.15 10.05 3.12
C GLN A 48 6.67 9.67 3.14
N TRP A 49 6.36 8.37 3.16
CA TRP A 49 4.99 7.88 3.24
C TRP A 49 4.31 8.31 4.54
N GLU A 50 4.99 8.16 5.68
CA GLU A 50 4.46 8.60 6.97
C GLU A 50 4.20 10.10 7.00
N ARG A 51 5.13 10.92 6.49
CA ARG A 51 4.95 12.37 6.40
C ARG A 51 3.75 12.74 5.53
N GLU A 52 3.58 12.06 4.40
CA GLU A 52 2.46 12.30 3.51
C GLU A 52 1.12 11.89 4.15
N MET A 53 1.08 10.74 4.83
CA MET A 53 -0.11 10.33 5.60
C MET A 53 -0.43 11.32 6.72
N MET A 54 0.58 11.81 7.44
CA MET A 54 0.41 12.86 8.45
C MET A 54 -0.12 14.17 7.84
N ARG A 55 0.38 14.57 6.66
CA ARG A 55 -0.10 15.75 5.93
C ARG A 55 -1.57 15.61 5.55
N MET A 56 -1.95 14.48 4.97
CA MET A 56 -3.33 14.19 4.61
C MET A 56 -4.23 14.19 5.86
N ASN A 57 -3.80 13.54 6.95
CA ASN A 57 -4.54 13.51 8.20
C ASN A 57 -4.71 14.90 8.83
N ALA A 58 -3.66 15.71 8.88
CA ALA A 58 -3.72 17.08 9.38
C ALA A 58 -4.68 17.94 8.54
N SER A 59 -4.63 17.80 7.21
CA SER A 59 -5.55 18.49 6.30
C SER A 59 -7.01 18.08 6.53
N MET A 60 -7.28 16.78 6.64
CA MET A 60 -8.62 16.26 6.94
C MET A 60 -9.12 16.74 8.31
N SER A 61 -8.27 16.70 9.33
CA SER A 61 -8.59 17.16 10.69
C SER A 61 -8.96 18.65 10.70
N HIS A 62 -8.14 19.49 10.05
CA HIS A 62 -8.43 20.91 9.94
C HIS A 62 -9.77 21.17 9.23
N ALA A 63 -10.01 20.53 8.09
CA ALA A 63 -11.28 20.66 7.36
C ALA A 63 -12.49 20.22 8.20
N CYS A 64 -12.35 19.15 8.97
CA CYS A 64 -13.40 18.68 9.89
C CYS A 64 -13.67 19.66 11.02
N GLU A 65 -12.63 20.29 11.58
CA GLU A 65 -12.78 21.28 12.64
C GLU A 65 -13.43 22.57 12.14
N THR A 66 -13.08 23.00 10.92
CA THR A 66 -13.80 24.09 10.24
C THR A 66 -15.28 23.72 10.06
N LEU A 67 -15.57 22.50 9.58
CA LEU A 67 -16.95 22.04 9.35
C LEU A 67 -17.77 21.90 10.64
N ARG A 68 -17.11 21.58 11.76
CA ARG A 68 -17.73 21.51 13.09
C ARG A 68 -18.22 22.89 13.54
N ASN A 69 -17.46 23.92 13.21
CA ASN A 69 -17.76 25.30 13.59
C ASN A 69 -18.58 26.07 12.55
N LEU A 70 -18.78 25.51 11.37
CA LEU A 70 -19.58 26.11 10.31
C LEU A 70 -21.07 26.03 10.62
N GLU A 71 -21.79 27.12 10.34
CA GLU A 71 -23.25 27.14 10.30
C GLU A 71 -23.75 26.30 9.13
N GLY A 72 -24.87 25.58 9.32
CA GLY A 72 -25.40 24.73 8.27
C GLY A 72 -26.00 25.56 7.13
N PRO A 73 -26.06 25.02 5.90
CA PRO A 73 -26.78 25.69 4.82
C PRO A 73 -28.27 25.81 5.19
N GLY A 74 -28.81 27.03 5.06
CA GLY A 74 -30.21 27.34 5.37
C GLY A 74 -30.50 27.32 6.87
N THR A 75 -31.54 26.57 7.29
CA THR A 75 -32.00 26.50 8.68
C THR A 75 -31.27 25.43 9.52
N ARG A 76 -30.20 24.83 8.99
CA ARG A 76 -29.53 23.71 9.67
C ARG A 76 -28.61 24.23 10.78
N PRO A 77 -28.61 23.58 11.96
CA PRO A 77 -27.80 24.04 13.07
C PRO A 77 -26.31 23.87 12.79
N LYS A 78 -25.49 24.66 13.49
CA LYS A 78 -24.02 24.57 13.49
C LYS A 78 -23.54 23.13 13.66
N GLY A 79 -22.55 22.74 12.87
CA GLY A 79 -21.96 21.39 12.92
C GLY A 79 -22.87 20.26 12.42
N TRP A 80 -24.01 20.56 11.76
CA TRP A 80 -24.83 19.53 11.12
C TRP A 80 -24.07 18.74 10.05
N LEU A 81 -23.33 19.44 9.17
CA LEU A 81 -22.51 18.81 8.13
C LEU A 81 -21.42 17.92 8.71
N PHE A 82 -20.76 18.38 9.79
CA PHE A 82 -19.76 17.60 10.50
C PHE A 82 -20.34 16.27 11.01
N ARG A 83 -21.48 16.31 11.72
CA ARG A 83 -22.13 15.09 12.22
C ARG A 83 -22.47 14.11 11.09
N LYS A 84 -22.97 14.63 9.97
CA LYS A 84 -23.28 13.83 8.78
C LYS A 84 -22.04 13.19 8.14
N SER A 85 -20.95 13.95 8.01
CA SER A 85 -19.69 13.42 7.46
C SER A 85 -19.05 12.32 8.31
N MET A 86 -19.36 12.28 9.61
CA MET A 86 -18.83 11.28 10.55
C MET A 86 -19.62 9.97 10.54
N GLU A 87 -20.78 9.92 9.88
CA GLU A 87 -21.56 8.69 9.73
C GLU A 87 -20.76 7.64 8.95
N LYS A 88 -20.72 6.39 9.45
CA LYS A 88 -19.98 5.27 8.83
C LYS A 88 -20.89 4.31 8.07
N VAL A 89 -21.98 4.84 7.52
CA VAL A 89 -22.95 4.04 6.75
C VAL A 89 -22.27 3.50 5.50
N GLY A 90 -22.35 2.18 5.27
CA GLY A 90 -21.78 1.51 4.11
C GLY A 90 -20.26 1.32 4.12
N VAL A 91 -19.53 1.89 5.08
CA VAL A 91 -18.05 1.83 5.12
C VAL A 91 -17.51 0.44 5.48
N TRP A 92 -18.26 -0.35 6.25
CA TRP A 92 -17.85 -1.69 6.69
C TRP A 92 -18.56 -2.82 5.94
N GLY A 93 -19.32 -2.49 4.89
CA GLY A 93 -20.08 -3.46 4.10
C GLY A 93 -19.24 -4.13 3.01
N PRO A 94 -19.80 -5.16 2.34
CA PRO A 94 -19.15 -5.80 1.19
C PRO A 94 -18.93 -4.83 0.02
N ASP A 95 -19.80 -3.83 -0.12
CA ASP A 95 -19.76 -2.83 -1.19
C ASP A 95 -19.04 -1.52 -0.79
N ALA A 96 -18.24 -1.54 0.29
CA ALA A 96 -17.58 -0.34 0.80
C ALA A 96 -16.56 0.27 -0.17
N VAL A 97 -15.84 -0.58 -0.91
CA VAL A 97 -14.88 -0.17 -1.95
C VAL A 97 -15.29 -0.85 -3.25
N PRO A 98 -15.57 -0.10 -4.33
CA PRO A 98 -15.91 -0.69 -5.62
C PRO A 98 -14.78 -1.59 -6.15
N ILE A 99 -15.10 -2.85 -6.48
CA ILE A 99 -14.12 -3.82 -6.98
C ILE A 99 -13.43 -3.36 -8.26
N GLU A 100 -14.09 -2.53 -9.06
CA GLU A 100 -13.53 -1.94 -10.28
C GLU A 100 -12.34 -1.00 -10.01
N TYR A 101 -12.29 -0.37 -8.83
CA TYR A 101 -11.21 0.52 -8.41
C TYR A 101 -10.05 -0.25 -7.77
N ALA A 102 -10.29 -1.45 -7.23
CA ALA A 102 -9.28 -2.27 -6.55
C ALA A 102 -8.28 -2.96 -7.52
N ARG A 103 -7.96 -2.32 -8.64
CA ARG A 103 -7.03 -2.84 -9.66
C ARG A 103 -5.57 -2.64 -9.22
N PRO A 104 -4.72 -3.68 -9.29
CA PRO A 104 -3.31 -3.54 -8.97
C PRO A 104 -2.57 -2.74 -10.05
N LEU A 105 -1.45 -2.13 -9.66
CA LEU A 105 -0.51 -1.53 -10.61
C LEU A 105 0.18 -2.63 -11.43
N VAL A 106 0.41 -2.35 -12.71
CA VAL A 106 1.08 -3.23 -13.67
C VAL A 106 2.33 -2.55 -14.23
N GLU A 107 3.35 -3.34 -14.56
CA GLU A 107 4.64 -2.82 -15.07
C GLU A 107 4.50 -2.07 -16.42
N THR A 108 3.62 -2.56 -17.30
CA THR A 108 3.32 -1.92 -18.59
C THR A 108 1.82 -1.82 -18.80
N PRO A 109 1.33 -0.74 -19.44
CA PRO A 109 -0.08 -0.63 -19.76
C PRO A 109 -0.50 -1.69 -20.77
N GLY A 110 -1.77 -2.10 -20.72
CA GLY A 110 -2.37 -2.91 -21.78
C GLY A 110 -2.62 -2.09 -23.05
N GLU A 111 -3.09 -2.77 -24.10
CA GLU A 111 -3.42 -2.14 -25.40
C GLU A 111 -4.40 -0.95 -25.25
N ARG A 112 -5.34 -1.06 -24.31
CA ARG A 112 -6.27 0.01 -23.96
C ARG A 112 -6.10 0.36 -22.47
N PRO A 113 -5.32 1.40 -22.12
CA PRO A 113 -5.03 1.74 -20.73
C PRO A 113 -6.25 2.35 -20.01
N TRP A 114 -7.13 3.04 -20.74
CA TRP A 114 -8.31 3.70 -20.19
C TRP A 114 -9.51 3.58 -21.14
N ASN A 115 -10.70 3.37 -20.58
CA ASN A 115 -11.94 3.32 -21.34
C ASN A 115 -12.62 4.70 -21.35
N HIS A 116 -12.42 5.47 -22.42
CA HIS A 116 -13.08 6.77 -22.60
C HIS A 116 -14.57 6.66 -23.00
N GLU A 117 -15.02 5.48 -23.41
CA GLU A 117 -16.39 5.24 -23.88
C GLU A 117 -17.33 4.73 -22.78
N TRP A 118 -16.86 4.71 -21.52
CA TRP A 118 -17.68 4.28 -20.39
C TRP A 118 -18.97 5.09 -20.29
N LYS A 119 -20.10 4.39 -20.16
CA LYS A 119 -21.45 4.96 -20.00
C LYS A 119 -22.07 4.41 -18.71
N ARG A 120 -22.85 5.26 -18.05
CA ARG A 120 -23.52 4.99 -16.77
C ARG A 120 -24.76 4.12 -16.93
#